data_AF-A0A7C2THJ6-F1
#
_entry.id   AF-A0A7C2THJ6-F1
#
_cell.length_a   1.000
_cell.length_b   1.000
_cell.length_c   1.000
_cell.angle_alpha   90.00
_cell.angle_beta   90.00
_cell.angle_gamma   90.00
#
_symmetry.space_group_name_H-M   'P 1'
#
loop_
_entity.id
_entity.type
_entity.pdbx_description
1 polymer ?
#
loop_
_entity_poly.entity_id
_entity_poly.type
_entity_poly.pdbx_seq_one_letter_code
_entity_poly.pdbx_strand_id
1 'polypeptide(L)'
;MNHNRHPLVLMIGSVLVLSLACDLQGLINQPVIFTPTPNLTLTSVFGTISAFASPTPTQTEKITPPEPSPSVPPPTPTATILPPSATPVPASPTLTNTWIPPTVVPTSTSTPTFTPVSYVGPNMRSGISLSANYMAREPTIDGNFDEWNQERYPVQQVVYGASDWNGARDLSAFVLLGWDEHFLYLASRVRDERYVQNASGHNIYKGDSLELLIDTNVSGDYYDTSMNSDDYQLGLSPGSIGGDVAPEAYLWFPNSLAGSQARIKIGKKLTDDGYRIEARIPWHIFNVTPAMGRHFGFVFSVSDNDSFGENIQQTLVAHVRSRALTNPTTWGDLTLTRAVVTRRPRPGTPITAKRFSSPPLIDGLLAEWTIPPTIVSGLVFGADKWSSIADLTGIAMSGWDTSYLYLASKVVDNEFVQNSQGVYLYLGDSVEVLFDADLAADYSVRDLNGDDYQVGISPGSPTPGLNPSVYLWYPRSKAGSRIQMIVAALPLPDGYVVEIAIPWSVFGVSPSTGDQFGFAFSISDNDNQNRNIQQTMVSSVTTRILTDPTTWGILVLGP
;
A
#
# COMPACT_ATOMS: atom_id res chain seq x y z
N MET A 1 -56.78 49.59 -8.78
CA MET A 1 -56.77 49.38 -10.24
C MET A 1 -55.39 48.91 -10.64
N ASN A 2 -55.32 47.77 -11.34
CA ASN A 2 -54.18 47.24 -12.10
C ASN A 2 -52.82 47.05 -11.40
N HIS A 3 -52.49 45.80 -11.06
CA HIS A 3 -51.51 44.98 -11.80
C HIS A 3 -51.29 43.62 -11.11
N ASN A 4 -51.93 42.58 -11.64
CA ASN A 4 -51.52 41.19 -11.40
C ASN A 4 -50.37 40.85 -12.35
N ARG A 5 -49.19 40.54 -11.81
CA ARG A 5 -48.12 39.84 -12.52
C ARG A 5 -47.94 38.47 -11.87
N HIS A 6 -48.24 37.42 -12.61
CA HIS A 6 -47.79 36.06 -12.32
C HIS A 6 -46.30 35.92 -12.64
N PRO A 7 -45.51 35.17 -11.84
CA PRO A 7 -44.33 34.52 -12.34
C PRO A 7 -44.60 33.05 -12.65
N LEU A 8 -44.24 32.71 -13.87
CA LEU A 8 -44.09 31.38 -14.46
C LEU A 8 -43.04 30.59 -13.66
N VAL A 9 -43.42 29.52 -12.97
CA VAL A 9 -42.47 28.55 -12.41
C VAL A 9 -42.32 27.41 -13.40
N LEU A 10 -41.13 27.37 -14.00
CA LEU A 10 -40.64 26.33 -14.90
C LEU A 10 -40.33 25.07 -14.07
N MET A 11 -41.17 24.05 -14.12
CA MET A 11 -40.82 22.71 -13.59
C MET A 11 -39.85 22.04 -14.56
N ILE A 12 -38.56 22.04 -14.23
CA ILE A 12 -37.58 21.13 -14.81
C ILE A 12 -37.65 19.83 -14.00
N GLY A 13 -38.41 18.86 -14.49
CA GLY A 13 -38.43 17.50 -13.96
C GLY A 13 -37.11 16.79 -14.31
N SER A 14 -36.17 16.77 -13.36
CA SER A 14 -35.00 15.90 -13.45
C SER A 14 -35.40 14.50 -13.01
N VAL A 15 -35.47 13.57 -13.97
CA VAL A 15 -35.66 12.14 -13.70
C VAL A 15 -34.34 11.60 -13.14
N LEU A 16 -34.25 11.55 -11.82
CA LEU A 16 -33.17 10.89 -11.09
C LEU A 16 -33.46 9.38 -11.07
N VAL A 17 -32.81 8.62 -11.96
CA VAL A 17 -32.85 7.14 -11.94
C VAL A 17 -31.96 6.66 -10.79
N LEU A 18 -32.58 6.40 -9.63
CA LEU A 18 -31.96 5.71 -8.50
C LEU A 18 -32.09 4.19 -8.71
N SER A 19 -31.01 3.54 -9.19
CA SER A 19 -30.88 2.09 -9.12
C SER A 19 -30.24 1.69 -7.79
N LEU A 20 -31.07 1.36 -6.81
CA LEU A 20 -30.69 0.70 -5.56
C LEU A 20 -30.28 -0.75 -5.88
N ALA A 21 -28.99 -0.99 -6.13
CA ALA A 21 -28.42 -2.32 -5.97
C ALA A 21 -28.18 -2.52 -4.47
N CYS A 22 -29.11 -3.23 -3.83
CA CYS A 22 -29.01 -3.83 -2.49
C CYS A 22 -28.41 -2.93 -1.40
N ASP A 23 -29.20 -2.01 -0.85
CA ASP A 23 -29.00 -1.56 0.52
C ASP A 23 -30.29 -0.97 1.09
N LEU A 24 -31.07 -1.78 1.82
CA LEU A 24 -32.02 -1.25 2.78
C LEU A 24 -32.18 -2.16 4.01
N GLN A 25 -31.68 -1.61 5.11
CA GLN A 25 -32.01 -1.80 6.53
C GLN A 25 -31.26 -2.87 7.32
N GLY A 26 -30.25 -2.36 8.04
CA GLY A 26 -29.75 -2.97 9.25
C GLY A 26 -30.77 -2.95 10.40
N LEU A 27 -30.74 -4.03 11.16
CA LEU A 27 -30.79 -4.04 12.63
C LEU A 27 -30.11 -5.36 13.05
N ILE A 28 -29.13 -5.21 13.92
CA ILE A 28 -28.22 -6.24 14.38
C ILE A 28 -29.03 -7.28 15.17
N ASN A 29 -29.06 -8.53 14.70
CA ASN A 29 -29.43 -9.68 15.53
C ASN A 29 -28.22 -10.61 15.68
N GLN A 30 -28.00 -11.03 16.93
CA GLN A 30 -26.90 -11.84 17.43
C GLN A 30 -26.65 -13.11 16.59
N PRO A 31 -25.40 -13.63 16.54
CA PRO A 31 -25.13 -14.89 15.85
C PRO A 31 -25.87 -16.04 16.54
N VAL A 32 -26.90 -16.58 15.86
CA VAL A 32 -27.52 -17.83 16.26
C VAL A 32 -26.55 -18.95 15.90
N ILE A 33 -25.95 -19.58 16.91
CA ILE A 33 -25.14 -20.79 16.73
C ILE A 33 -26.11 -21.93 16.41
N PHE A 34 -26.25 -22.25 15.13
CA PHE A 34 -26.91 -23.49 14.70
C PHE A 34 -25.93 -24.65 14.86
N THR A 35 -26.33 -25.67 15.63
CA THR A 35 -25.71 -26.99 15.59
C THR A 35 -26.40 -27.82 14.50
N PRO A 36 -25.77 -28.12 13.35
CA PRO A 36 -26.40 -28.97 12.35
C PRO A 36 -26.50 -30.41 12.88
N THR A 37 -27.69 -31.00 12.76
CA THR A 37 -27.91 -32.45 12.75
C THR A 37 -27.10 -33.09 11.62
N PRO A 38 -26.64 -34.35 11.73
CA PRO A 38 -25.65 -34.91 10.83
C PRO A 38 -26.29 -35.21 9.47
N ASN A 39 -26.11 -34.31 8.51
CA ASN A 39 -26.38 -34.61 7.11
C ASN A 39 -25.27 -33.95 6.28
N LEU A 40 -24.40 -34.81 5.74
CA LEU A 40 -23.27 -34.54 4.82
C LEU A 40 -22.26 -33.47 5.27
N THR A 41 -20.99 -33.87 5.37
CA THR A 41 -19.89 -32.92 5.58
C THR A 41 -19.53 -32.27 4.24
N LEU A 42 -19.02 -31.02 4.22
CA LEU A 42 -18.53 -30.38 2.98
C LEU A 42 -17.52 -31.26 2.23
N THR A 43 -16.69 -32.00 2.97
CA THR A 43 -15.76 -33.00 2.42
C THR A 43 -16.47 -34.11 1.62
N SER A 44 -17.67 -34.53 2.04
CA SER A 44 -18.46 -35.52 1.29
C SER A 44 -19.16 -34.94 0.06
N VAL A 45 -19.55 -33.67 0.10
CA VAL A 45 -20.22 -33.00 -1.04
C VAL A 45 -19.23 -32.72 -2.18
N PHE A 46 -17.96 -32.46 -1.85
CA PHE A 46 -16.90 -32.13 -2.82
C PHE A 46 -15.84 -33.23 -2.99
N GLY A 47 -16.15 -34.48 -2.65
CA GLY A 47 -15.22 -35.62 -2.74
C GLY A 47 -14.61 -35.78 -4.15
N THR A 48 -13.27 -35.65 -4.22
CA THR A 48 -12.39 -35.77 -5.39
C THR A 48 -12.97 -35.24 -6.71
N ILE A 49 -12.69 -33.96 -6.97
CA ILE A 49 -12.91 -33.21 -8.23
C ILE A 49 -12.44 -34.00 -9.49
N SER A 50 -11.57 -35.00 -9.34
CA SER A 50 -11.13 -35.93 -10.39
C SER A 50 -12.19 -36.93 -10.92
N ALA A 51 -13.38 -37.04 -10.32
CA ALA A 51 -14.36 -38.06 -10.72
C ALA A 51 -15.25 -37.68 -11.92
N PHE A 52 -15.13 -36.47 -12.48
CA PHE A 52 -16.04 -35.97 -13.52
C PHE A 52 -15.46 -36.00 -14.95
N ALA A 53 -14.72 -37.05 -15.30
CA ALA A 53 -14.40 -37.36 -16.69
C ALA A 53 -15.64 -37.96 -17.39
N SER A 54 -16.01 -37.39 -18.54
CA SER A 54 -17.17 -37.74 -19.38
C SER A 54 -17.24 -39.24 -19.78
N PRO A 55 -18.43 -39.79 -20.10
CA PRO A 55 -18.59 -41.21 -20.44
C PRO A 55 -17.96 -41.56 -21.81
N THR A 56 -17.24 -42.67 -21.81
CA THR A 56 -16.62 -43.36 -22.95
C THR A 56 -17.47 -43.38 -24.23
N PRO A 57 -16.94 -42.95 -25.40
CA PRO A 57 -17.41 -43.43 -26.69
C PRO A 57 -16.65 -44.70 -27.08
N THR A 58 -17.44 -45.66 -27.56
CA THR A 58 -17.06 -46.98 -28.08
C THR A 58 -15.99 -46.93 -29.18
N GLN A 59 -15.13 -47.96 -29.16
CA GLN A 59 -14.03 -48.31 -30.07
C GLN A 59 -14.23 -47.97 -31.56
N THR A 60 -13.18 -47.40 -32.18
CA THR A 60 -12.75 -47.81 -33.53
C THR A 60 -11.23 -47.68 -33.73
N GLU A 61 -10.65 -48.79 -34.17
CA GLU A 61 -9.37 -49.08 -34.86
C GLU A 61 -8.03 -48.36 -34.58
N LYS A 62 -7.06 -49.26 -34.37
CA LYS A 62 -5.64 -49.16 -34.14
C LYS A 62 -4.87 -48.99 -35.45
N ILE A 63 -3.99 -47.98 -35.53
CA ILE A 63 -2.84 -47.98 -36.46
C ILE A 63 -1.61 -47.52 -35.68
N THR A 64 -0.58 -48.36 -35.65
CA THR A 64 0.76 -48.14 -35.05
C THR A 64 1.74 -47.84 -36.19
N PRO A 65 2.74 -46.96 -36.03
CA PRO A 65 4.14 -47.43 -35.84
C PRO A 65 5.06 -46.37 -35.16
N PRO A 66 6.41 -46.55 -35.08
CA PRO A 66 7.15 -47.46 -34.21
C PRO A 66 8.13 -46.73 -33.24
N GLU A 67 8.63 -47.48 -32.26
CA GLU A 67 9.59 -47.11 -31.18
C GLU A 67 11.05 -46.83 -31.64
N PRO A 68 11.93 -46.31 -30.75
CA PRO A 68 13.05 -45.42 -31.07
C PRO A 68 14.45 -46.00 -30.80
N SER A 69 15.51 -45.28 -31.25
CA SER A 69 16.85 -45.14 -30.60
C SER A 69 17.88 -44.48 -31.54
N PRO A 70 19.07 -44.02 -31.07
CA PRO A 70 19.52 -43.77 -29.69
C PRO A 70 20.15 -42.36 -29.49
N SER A 71 20.46 -42.08 -28.23
CA SER A 71 21.12 -40.89 -27.65
C SER A 71 22.59 -40.68 -28.06
N VAL A 72 22.99 -39.40 -28.13
CA VAL A 72 24.40 -38.95 -28.31
C VAL A 72 24.79 -38.07 -27.11
N PRO A 73 25.99 -38.25 -26.50
CA PRO A 73 26.41 -37.55 -25.28
C PRO A 73 26.98 -36.13 -25.55
N PRO A 74 27.11 -35.27 -24.51
CA PRO A 74 27.54 -33.88 -24.64
C PRO A 74 29.07 -33.71 -24.81
N PRO A 75 29.55 -32.59 -25.38
CA PRO A 75 30.97 -32.35 -25.60
C PRO A 75 31.72 -31.91 -24.32
N THR A 76 32.97 -32.36 -24.23
CA THR A 76 34.00 -32.01 -23.22
C THR A 76 34.65 -30.66 -23.54
N PRO A 77 35.04 -29.82 -22.55
CA PRO A 77 35.72 -28.55 -22.80
C PRO A 77 37.19 -28.72 -23.24
N THR A 78 37.59 -27.90 -24.21
CA THR A 78 38.95 -27.80 -24.77
C THR A 78 39.89 -26.99 -23.87
N ALA A 79 41.13 -27.47 -23.75
CA ALA A 79 42.24 -26.86 -23.03
C ALA A 79 42.76 -25.56 -23.67
N THR A 80 43.13 -24.58 -22.84
CA THR A 80 43.86 -23.36 -23.25
C THR A 80 45.31 -23.42 -22.80
N ILE A 81 46.19 -23.00 -23.72
CA ILE A 81 47.64 -23.11 -23.76
C ILE A 81 48.34 -21.97 -22.98
N LEU A 82 49.41 -22.31 -22.24
CA LEU A 82 50.43 -21.40 -21.67
C LEU A 82 51.44 -20.91 -22.74
N PRO A 83 52.05 -19.72 -22.57
CA PRO A 83 53.52 -19.64 -22.57
C PRO A 83 54.09 -18.48 -21.69
N PRO A 84 55.42 -18.24 -21.63
CA PRO A 84 56.44 -19.08 -21.01
C PRO A 84 57.21 -18.36 -19.88
N SER A 85 57.95 -19.15 -19.11
CA SER A 85 58.86 -18.76 -18.05
C SER A 85 60.17 -18.15 -18.58
N ALA A 86 60.76 -17.21 -17.83
CA ALA A 86 62.16 -16.79 -17.98
C ALA A 86 62.90 -16.82 -16.62
N THR A 87 64.12 -17.31 -16.70
CA THR A 87 65.06 -17.88 -15.72
C THR A 87 65.91 -16.80 -15.00
N PRO A 88 66.65 -17.09 -13.90
CA PRO A 88 67.11 -16.10 -12.90
C PRO A 88 68.65 -15.85 -12.79
N VAL A 89 69.04 -15.00 -11.80
CA VAL A 89 70.35 -14.87 -11.05
C VAL A 89 71.39 -13.89 -11.69
N PRO A 90 72.29 -13.13 -10.98
CA PRO A 90 72.91 -13.32 -9.64
C PRO A 90 72.98 -12.13 -8.64
N ALA A 91 73.52 -12.45 -7.46
CA ALA A 91 73.70 -11.63 -6.27
C ALA A 91 75.11 -10.99 -6.11
N SER A 92 75.12 -9.89 -5.32
CA SER A 92 76.17 -9.36 -4.41
C SER A 92 77.47 -8.76 -4.99
N PRO A 93 78.05 -7.73 -4.31
CA PRO A 93 78.88 -7.99 -3.13
C PRO A 93 78.71 -7.06 -1.92
N THR A 94 79.12 -7.59 -0.77
CA THR A 94 79.32 -6.94 0.54
C THR A 94 80.73 -6.37 0.66
N LEU A 95 80.92 -5.23 1.35
CA LEU A 95 82.15 -4.93 2.11
C LEU A 95 81.87 -4.15 3.40
N THR A 96 82.79 -4.35 4.34
CA THR A 96 82.74 -4.26 5.81
C THR A 96 83.41 -3.00 6.37
N ASN A 97 83.04 -2.55 7.58
CA ASN A 97 83.95 -2.06 8.66
C ASN A 97 83.14 -1.58 9.90
N THR A 98 83.17 -2.29 11.04
CA THR A 98 83.96 -2.08 12.31
C THR A 98 83.48 -0.98 13.30
N TRP A 99 83.29 -1.41 14.56
CA TRP A 99 82.83 -0.75 15.82
C TRP A 99 83.97 0.09 16.50
N ILE A 100 83.79 1.16 17.33
CA ILE A 100 83.38 1.32 18.77
C ILE A 100 83.12 2.85 19.13
N PRO A 101 82.72 3.35 20.36
CA PRO A 101 81.60 4.28 20.62
C PRO A 101 82.03 5.69 21.16
N PRO A 102 81.09 6.62 21.48
CA PRO A 102 80.92 6.95 22.90
C PRO A 102 79.50 7.38 23.36
N THR A 103 79.24 7.06 24.63
CA THR A 103 78.50 7.84 25.65
C THR A 103 77.02 8.19 25.46
N VAL A 104 76.23 7.57 26.33
CA VAL A 104 74.84 7.85 26.72
C VAL A 104 74.54 9.35 26.88
N VAL A 105 73.58 9.83 26.09
CA VAL A 105 72.77 11.02 26.39
C VAL A 105 71.42 10.50 26.91
N PRO A 106 70.89 11.01 28.05
CA PRO A 106 69.63 10.53 28.59
C PRO A 106 68.51 10.78 27.56
N THR A 107 67.90 9.69 27.09
CA THR A 107 66.67 9.73 26.31
C THR A 107 65.57 10.29 27.20
N SER A 108 64.93 11.36 26.73
CA SER A 108 63.70 11.90 27.31
C SER A 108 62.69 10.77 27.51
N THR A 109 62.20 10.66 28.75
CA THR A 109 61.07 9.83 29.16
C THR A 109 59.99 9.82 28.08
N SER A 110 59.59 8.63 27.64
CA SER A 110 58.44 8.45 26.75
C SER A 110 57.22 9.12 27.37
N THR A 111 56.76 10.21 26.74
CA THR A 111 55.40 10.71 26.95
C THR A 111 54.44 9.56 26.62
N PRO A 112 53.48 9.21 27.50
CA PRO A 112 52.51 8.18 27.18
C PRO A 112 51.76 8.60 25.91
N THR A 113 51.84 7.77 24.87
CA THR A 113 50.98 7.88 23.70
C THR A 113 49.55 7.58 24.16
N PHE A 114 48.77 8.62 24.42
CA PHE A 114 47.32 8.49 24.53
C PHE A 114 46.81 8.12 23.14
N THR A 115 46.52 6.85 22.91
CA THR A 115 45.53 6.48 21.89
C THR A 115 44.21 7.12 22.31
N PRO A 116 43.64 8.08 21.55
CA PRO A 116 42.32 8.59 21.86
C PRO A 116 41.35 7.42 21.73
N VAL A 117 40.77 7.03 22.85
CA VAL A 117 39.66 6.10 22.87
C VAL A 117 38.48 6.89 22.32
N SER A 118 38.09 6.65 21.07
CA SER A 118 36.83 7.19 20.55
C SER A 118 35.72 6.43 21.28
N TYR A 119 35.20 7.01 22.35
CA TYR A 119 34.04 6.49 23.03
C TYR A 119 32.85 6.64 22.09
N VAL A 120 32.28 5.51 21.63
CA VAL A 120 31.01 5.50 20.91
C VAL A 120 29.93 5.50 21.98
N GLY A 121 29.17 6.59 22.07
CA GLY A 121 28.01 6.69 22.95
C GLY A 121 26.83 5.85 22.46
N PRO A 122 25.74 5.81 23.25
CA PRO A 122 24.51 5.18 22.80
C PRO A 122 24.04 5.74 21.45
N ASN A 123 23.34 4.91 20.67
CA ASN A 123 22.85 5.32 19.36
C ASN A 123 21.57 6.18 19.43
N MET A 124 21.00 6.42 20.61
CA MET A 124 19.68 7.05 20.78
C MET A 124 19.60 7.81 22.10
N ARG A 125 19.05 9.03 22.09
CA ARG A 125 18.88 9.85 23.30
C ARG A 125 17.60 9.44 24.05
N SER A 126 17.48 9.86 25.31
CA SER A 126 16.32 9.52 26.17
C SER A 126 15.10 10.43 25.94
N GLY A 127 14.92 10.94 24.72
CA GLY A 127 13.91 11.94 24.34
C GLY A 127 12.66 11.35 23.68
N ILE A 128 11.82 12.24 23.13
CA ILE A 128 10.72 11.84 22.24
C ILE A 128 11.35 11.36 20.93
N SER A 129 11.02 10.14 20.51
CA SER A 129 11.47 9.57 19.24
C SER A 129 10.34 9.52 18.23
N LEU A 130 10.59 10.10 17.06
CA LEU A 130 9.72 10.04 15.90
C LEU A 130 10.20 8.91 14.98
N SER A 131 9.30 8.41 14.15
CA SER A 131 9.62 7.46 13.09
C SER A 131 9.27 8.05 11.73
N ALA A 132 10.23 8.05 10.80
CA ALA A 132 9.95 8.28 9.38
C ALA A 132 9.77 6.93 8.69
N ASN A 133 8.61 6.69 8.08
CA ASN A 133 8.33 5.41 7.42
C ASN A 133 8.76 5.43 5.96
N TYR A 134 9.35 4.32 5.49
CA TYR A 134 9.74 4.14 4.10
C TYR A 134 8.55 4.32 3.16
N MET A 135 8.72 5.12 2.10
CA MET A 135 7.73 5.41 1.07
C MET A 135 8.20 4.82 -0.27
N ALA A 136 7.53 3.77 -0.74
CA ALA A 136 7.86 3.14 -2.02
C ALA A 136 7.47 3.99 -3.25
N ARG A 137 6.62 5.00 -3.05
CA ARG A 137 6.21 5.97 -4.07
C ARG A 137 6.42 7.37 -3.49
N GLU A 138 7.06 8.25 -4.25
CA GLU A 138 7.24 9.66 -3.89
C GLU A 138 5.87 10.36 -3.78
N PRO A 139 5.59 11.09 -2.68
CA PRO A 139 4.36 11.87 -2.55
C PRO A 139 4.33 13.07 -3.51
N THR A 140 3.13 13.49 -3.90
CA THR A 140 2.98 14.67 -4.75
C THR A 140 3.07 15.91 -3.90
N ILE A 141 4.23 16.57 -3.92
CA ILE A 141 4.47 17.80 -3.14
C ILE A 141 3.60 18.98 -3.64
N ASP A 142 2.37 19.11 -3.12
CA ASP A 142 1.34 20.08 -3.52
C ASP A 142 0.50 20.66 -2.36
N GLY A 143 0.73 20.22 -1.12
CA GLY A 143 0.01 20.63 0.09
C GLY A 143 -1.27 19.83 0.38
N ASN A 144 -1.58 18.81 -0.42
CA ASN A 144 -2.62 17.82 -0.16
C ASN A 144 -2.05 16.60 0.55
N PHE A 145 -2.84 15.97 1.44
CA PHE A 145 -2.36 14.91 2.32
C PHE A 145 -2.98 13.54 1.98
N ASP A 146 -3.61 13.40 0.82
CA ASP A 146 -4.41 12.21 0.47
C ASP A 146 -3.52 10.95 0.37
N GLU A 147 -2.25 11.12 -0.01
CA GLU A 147 -1.25 10.05 -0.08
C GLU A 147 -0.55 9.74 1.25
N TRP A 148 -0.78 10.54 2.30
CA TRP A 148 -0.10 10.39 3.59
C TRP A 148 -0.89 9.52 4.55
N ASN A 149 -0.28 8.41 4.96
CA ASN A 149 -0.81 7.47 5.95
C ASN A 149 0.11 7.28 7.16
N GLN A 150 1.13 8.12 7.29
CA GLN A 150 2.11 8.11 8.36
C GLN A 150 1.50 8.53 9.71
N GLU A 151 2.20 8.24 10.80
CA GLU A 151 1.82 8.69 12.13
C GLU A 151 1.87 10.23 12.20
N ARG A 152 0.89 10.82 12.88
CA ARG A 152 0.84 12.27 13.13
C ARG A 152 1.50 12.57 14.47
N TYR A 153 2.66 13.21 14.44
CA TYR A 153 3.36 13.64 15.65
C TYR A 153 2.95 15.06 16.02
N PRO A 154 2.42 15.30 17.24
CA PRO A 154 2.00 16.64 17.65
C PRO A 154 3.21 17.58 17.83
N VAL A 155 3.03 18.83 17.41
CA VAL A 155 4.02 19.91 17.49
C VAL A 155 3.36 21.08 18.22
N GLN A 156 3.46 21.07 19.55
CA GLN A 156 2.64 21.91 20.44
C GLN A 156 3.40 22.47 21.64
N GLN A 157 4.68 22.12 21.79
CA GLN A 157 5.48 22.60 22.92
C GLN A 157 6.01 23.99 22.59
N VAL A 158 5.50 25.02 23.27
CA VAL A 158 6.00 26.40 23.09
C VAL A 158 7.42 26.50 23.64
N VAL A 159 8.36 26.86 22.78
CA VAL A 159 9.81 26.90 23.07
C VAL A 159 10.42 28.29 22.85
N TYR A 160 9.65 29.24 22.31
CA TYR A 160 9.96 30.66 22.25
C TYR A 160 8.65 31.46 22.24
N GLY A 161 8.64 32.67 22.81
CA GLY A 161 7.48 33.57 22.73
C GLY A 161 6.27 33.17 23.58
N ALA A 162 6.48 32.47 24.71
CA ALA A 162 5.35 31.97 25.52
C ALA A 162 4.38 33.06 26.05
N SER A 163 4.83 34.32 26.11
CA SER A 163 3.98 35.48 26.44
C SER A 163 3.04 35.89 25.31
N ASP A 164 3.44 35.62 24.08
CA ASP A 164 2.72 36.00 22.86
C ASP A 164 1.82 34.86 22.37
N TRP A 165 2.06 33.62 22.84
CA TRP A 165 1.25 32.47 22.48
C TRP A 165 -0.13 32.46 23.15
N ASN A 166 -1.19 32.46 22.34
CA ASN A 166 -2.59 32.57 22.81
C ASN A 166 -3.42 31.29 22.58
N GLY A 167 -2.78 30.13 22.61
CA GLY A 167 -3.45 28.83 22.56
C GLY A 167 -3.26 28.09 21.24
N ALA A 168 -3.89 26.93 21.09
CA ALA A 168 -3.67 26.07 19.92
C ALA A 168 -4.23 26.63 18.59
N ARG A 169 -5.03 27.70 18.63
CA ARG A 169 -5.46 28.42 17.43
C ARG A 169 -4.36 29.33 16.90
N ASP A 170 -3.71 30.03 17.83
CA ASP A 170 -2.56 30.92 17.63
C ASP A 170 -1.40 30.18 17.00
N LEU A 171 -0.94 29.10 17.64
CA LEU A 171 -0.01 28.22 16.98
C LEU A 171 -0.11 26.79 17.49
N SER A 172 -0.41 25.86 16.58
CA SER A 172 -0.19 24.43 16.80
C SER A 172 -0.01 23.68 15.49
N ALA A 173 0.68 22.56 15.51
CA ALA A 173 0.82 21.73 14.32
C ALA A 173 0.87 20.24 14.63
N PHE A 174 0.85 19.43 13.57
CA PHE A 174 1.38 18.07 13.59
C PHE A 174 2.25 17.85 12.37
N VAL A 175 3.22 16.94 12.47
CA VAL A 175 4.09 16.53 11.37
C VAL A 175 3.93 15.03 11.06
N LEU A 176 3.96 14.71 9.77
CA LEU A 176 4.05 13.39 9.19
C LEU A 176 5.44 13.26 8.55
N LEU A 177 6.10 12.11 8.72
CA LEU A 177 7.47 11.89 8.24
C LEU A 177 7.57 10.61 7.42
N GLY A 178 8.14 10.73 6.23
CA GLY A 178 8.42 9.61 5.33
C GLY A 178 9.83 9.68 4.77
N TRP A 179 10.35 8.59 4.21
CA TRP A 179 11.66 8.60 3.55
C TRP A 179 11.75 7.60 2.42
N ASP A 180 12.67 7.83 1.49
CA ASP A 180 13.16 6.82 0.56
C ASP A 180 14.68 6.94 0.41
N GLU A 181 15.27 6.21 -0.54
CA GLU A 181 16.71 6.22 -0.79
C GLU A 181 17.29 7.60 -1.18
N HIS A 182 16.46 8.55 -1.58
CA HIS A 182 16.87 9.84 -2.13
C HIS A 182 16.45 11.04 -1.27
N PHE A 183 15.29 10.96 -0.60
CA PHE A 183 14.67 12.07 0.08
C PHE A 183 14.14 11.72 1.48
N LEU A 184 14.24 12.69 2.38
CA LEU A 184 13.37 12.83 3.53
C LEU A 184 12.13 13.61 3.10
N TYR A 185 10.95 13.07 3.39
CA TYR A 185 9.67 13.71 3.14
C TYR A 185 9.06 14.15 4.46
N LEU A 186 8.44 15.33 4.45
CA LEU A 186 7.58 15.75 5.55
C LEU A 186 6.32 16.45 5.05
N ALA A 187 5.24 16.28 5.81
CA ALA A 187 4.01 17.02 5.65
C ALA A 187 3.56 17.55 7.01
N SER A 188 3.12 18.81 7.06
CA SER A 188 2.68 19.45 8.30
C SER A 188 1.41 20.25 8.10
N ARG A 189 0.42 20.03 8.96
CA ARG A 189 -0.75 20.91 9.09
C ARG A 189 -0.47 21.85 10.24
N VAL A 190 -0.42 23.13 9.93
CA VAL A 190 -0.26 24.21 10.90
C VAL A 190 -1.60 24.90 11.08
N ARG A 191 -1.98 25.09 12.35
CA ARG A 191 -3.03 26.01 12.77
C ARG A 191 -2.40 27.30 13.22
N ASP A 192 -2.99 28.37 12.71
CA ASP A 192 -2.51 29.73 12.82
C ASP A 192 -3.65 30.64 12.32
N GLU A 193 -4.14 31.56 13.16
CA GLU A 193 -5.20 32.50 12.76
C GLU A 193 -4.77 33.53 11.73
N ARG A 194 -3.46 33.77 11.59
CA ARG A 194 -2.94 34.86 10.80
C ARG A 194 -1.57 34.53 10.20
N TYR A 195 -1.67 33.82 9.10
CA TYR A 195 -0.54 33.56 8.24
C TYR A 195 0.11 34.86 7.65
N VAL A 196 1.30 35.21 8.14
CA VAL A 196 2.25 36.20 7.61
C VAL A 196 3.65 35.61 7.37
N GLN A 197 3.91 35.25 6.11
CA GLN A 197 5.26 34.94 5.64
C GLN A 197 5.78 35.95 4.61
N ASN A 198 6.35 37.05 5.12
CA ASN A 198 6.99 38.13 4.35
C ASN A 198 8.52 38.07 4.38
N ALA A 199 9.11 37.20 5.20
CA ALA A 199 10.54 37.07 5.36
C ALA A 199 11.12 36.11 4.31
N SER A 200 12.40 36.29 3.98
CA SER A 200 13.11 35.49 2.98
C SER A 200 14.57 35.24 3.32
N GLY A 201 15.17 34.25 2.64
CA GLY A 201 16.57 33.84 2.79
C GLY A 201 16.93 33.50 4.24
N HIS A 202 18.02 34.07 4.75
CA HIS A 202 18.48 33.83 6.12
C HIS A 202 17.43 34.18 7.19
N ASN A 203 16.46 35.05 6.87
CA ASN A 203 15.49 35.57 7.84
C ASN A 203 14.13 34.85 7.80
N ILE A 204 13.96 33.75 7.05
CA ILE A 204 12.65 33.08 6.93
C ILE A 204 12.00 32.72 8.28
N TYR A 205 12.80 32.50 9.33
CA TYR A 205 12.34 32.22 10.70
C TYR A 205 11.55 33.37 11.36
N LYS A 206 11.58 34.57 10.76
CA LYS A 206 10.85 35.77 11.21
C LYS A 206 9.46 35.92 10.55
N GLY A 207 8.97 34.87 9.93
CA GLY A 207 7.60 34.72 9.44
C GLY A 207 7.15 33.29 9.64
N ASP A 208 5.96 32.93 9.18
CA ASP A 208 5.48 31.55 9.34
C ASP A 208 6.30 30.59 8.53
N SER A 209 7.02 29.75 9.25
CA SER A 209 8.05 28.89 8.67
C SER A 209 8.26 27.66 9.54
N LEU A 210 8.80 26.62 8.93
CA LEU A 210 9.15 25.38 9.61
C LEU A 210 10.66 25.31 9.78
N GLU A 211 11.09 24.65 10.84
CA GLU A 211 12.50 24.42 11.15
C GLU A 211 12.75 22.95 11.49
N LEU A 212 13.80 22.38 10.90
CA LEU A 212 14.32 21.06 11.21
C LEU A 212 15.72 21.21 11.81
N LEU A 213 15.94 20.58 12.97
CA LEU A 213 17.27 20.31 13.51
C LEU A 213 17.59 18.83 13.31
N ILE A 214 18.75 18.50 12.75
CA ILE A 214 19.16 17.12 12.50
C ILE A 214 20.62 16.93 12.92
N ASP A 215 20.85 16.03 13.85
CA ASP A 215 22.16 15.52 14.25
C ASP A 215 22.37 14.18 13.54
N THR A 216 23.42 14.08 12.72
CA THR A 216 23.64 12.94 11.84
C THR A 216 24.61 11.88 12.38
N ASN A 217 25.23 12.14 13.53
CA ASN A 217 26.21 11.28 14.18
C ASN A 217 26.05 11.21 15.72
N VAL A 218 24.81 11.18 16.22
CA VAL A 218 24.45 11.01 17.65
C VAL A 218 25.38 10.11 18.47
N SER A 219 25.79 8.95 17.96
CA SER A 219 26.68 8.04 18.71
C SER A 219 28.12 8.54 18.84
N GLY A 220 28.61 9.29 17.86
CA GLY A 220 29.98 9.80 17.81
C GLY A 220 30.24 10.96 18.77
N ASP A 221 29.20 11.73 19.09
CA ASP A 221 29.26 12.93 19.93
C ASP A 221 28.06 13.02 20.89
N TYR A 222 27.58 11.86 21.35
CA TYR A 222 26.37 11.71 22.17
C TYR A 222 26.26 12.68 23.36
N TYR A 223 27.39 13.03 23.98
CA TYR A 223 27.46 13.92 25.14
C TYR A 223 27.85 15.36 24.81
N ASP A 224 28.09 15.70 23.54
CA ASP A 224 28.54 17.04 23.16
C ASP A 224 27.37 18.02 23.19
N THR A 225 27.47 18.98 24.10
CA THR A 225 26.42 19.98 24.34
C THR A 225 26.49 21.17 23.39
N SER A 226 27.13 21.03 22.24
CA SER A 226 27.39 22.10 21.29
C SER A 226 27.33 21.56 19.88
N MET A 227 26.64 22.29 19.00
CA MET A 227 26.55 21.92 17.60
C MET A 227 27.93 21.87 16.93
N ASN A 228 28.13 20.90 16.04
CA ASN A 228 29.33 20.76 15.23
C ASN A 228 28.98 20.56 13.73
N SER A 229 29.89 19.95 12.96
CA SER A 229 29.78 19.84 11.49
C SER A 229 28.71 18.87 10.98
N ASP A 230 28.21 17.98 11.83
CA ASP A 230 27.19 16.97 11.49
C ASP A 230 25.79 17.36 12.02
N ASP A 231 25.69 18.52 12.66
CA ASP A 231 24.47 19.15 13.15
C ASP A 231 23.95 20.19 12.16
N TYR A 232 22.73 19.98 11.69
CA TYR A 232 22.09 20.79 10.66
C TYR A 232 20.89 21.55 11.22
N GLN A 233 20.72 22.80 10.76
CA GLN A 233 19.49 23.57 10.94
C GLN A 233 19.00 23.99 9.56
N LEU A 234 17.83 23.48 9.18
CA LEU A 234 17.19 23.75 7.90
C LEU A 234 15.84 24.43 8.13
N GLY A 235 15.59 25.52 7.42
CA GLY A 235 14.31 26.21 7.42
C GLY A 235 13.55 26.02 6.12
N LEU A 236 12.24 25.97 6.23
CA LEU A 236 11.31 25.85 5.12
C LEU A 236 10.27 26.97 5.22
N SER A 237 10.17 27.77 4.17
CA SER A 237 9.17 28.82 4.04
C SER A 237 8.13 28.38 3.01
N PRO A 238 6.82 28.41 3.33
CA PRO A 238 5.78 28.22 2.34
C PRO A 238 5.63 29.45 1.42
N GLY A 239 6.28 30.58 1.71
CA GLY A 239 6.15 31.83 0.95
C GLY A 239 4.82 32.55 1.20
N SER A 240 4.61 33.75 0.66
CA SER A 240 3.44 34.59 1.00
C SER A 240 2.13 34.11 0.35
N ILE A 241 0.97 34.54 0.88
CA ILE A 241 -0.37 34.22 0.35
C ILE A 241 -0.53 34.69 -1.11
N GLY A 242 -0.02 35.88 -1.43
CA GLY A 242 -0.12 36.49 -2.76
C GLY A 242 0.92 36.00 -3.76
N GLY A 243 1.92 35.22 -3.32
CA GLY A 243 3.02 34.74 -4.18
C GLY A 243 4.16 35.75 -4.38
N ASP A 244 4.13 36.91 -3.73
CA ASP A 244 5.22 37.90 -3.76
C ASP A 244 6.53 37.35 -3.18
N VAL A 245 6.41 36.42 -2.23
CA VAL A 245 7.53 35.62 -1.70
C VAL A 245 7.28 34.18 -2.10
N ALA A 246 8.17 33.62 -2.93
CA ALA A 246 8.10 32.23 -3.35
C ALA A 246 8.40 31.29 -2.18
N PRO A 247 7.88 30.04 -2.18
CA PRO A 247 8.35 29.02 -1.27
C PRO A 247 9.87 28.83 -1.40
N GLU A 248 10.57 28.74 -0.28
CA GLU A 248 12.02 28.60 -0.27
C GLU A 248 12.50 27.79 0.93
N ALA A 249 13.75 27.32 0.86
CA ALA A 249 14.43 26.67 1.97
C ALA A 249 15.81 27.30 2.19
N TYR A 250 16.23 27.39 3.44
CA TYR A 250 17.51 27.97 3.83
C TYR A 250 18.21 27.07 4.85
N LEU A 251 19.44 26.67 4.58
CA LEU A 251 20.29 25.94 5.52
C LEU A 251 21.10 26.97 6.33
N TRP A 252 20.97 26.97 7.66
CA TRP A 252 21.74 27.85 8.55
C TRP A 252 22.98 27.17 9.11
N PHE A 253 22.83 25.91 9.54
CA PHE A 253 23.94 25.11 10.07
C PHE A 253 24.19 23.85 9.25
N PRO A 254 25.46 23.41 9.16
CA PRO A 254 26.65 24.08 9.70
C PRO A 254 26.99 25.38 8.94
N ASN A 255 27.57 26.37 9.62
CA ASN A 255 27.83 27.71 9.05
C ASN A 255 28.61 27.68 7.73
N SER A 256 29.49 26.70 7.53
CA SER A 256 30.27 26.53 6.31
C SER A 256 29.43 26.14 5.09
N LEU A 257 28.20 25.66 5.30
CA LEU A 257 27.25 25.24 4.27
C LEU A 257 26.04 26.18 4.17
N ALA A 258 26.03 27.29 4.90
CA ALA A 258 24.87 28.16 5.00
C ALA A 258 24.45 28.75 3.64
N GLY A 259 23.16 28.72 3.34
CA GLY A 259 22.63 29.25 2.08
C GLY A 259 21.30 28.65 1.64
N SER A 260 20.72 29.24 0.59
CA SER A 260 19.45 28.82 0.00
C SER A 260 19.55 27.44 -0.66
N GLN A 261 18.53 26.61 -0.44
CA GLN A 261 18.47 25.21 -0.89
C GLN A 261 17.43 25.02 -2.01
N ALA A 262 17.76 25.46 -3.23
CA ALA A 262 16.83 25.46 -4.37
C ALA A 262 16.36 24.06 -4.84
N ARG A 263 17.00 22.98 -4.38
CA ARG A 263 16.62 21.59 -4.72
C ARG A 263 15.52 21.01 -3.84
N ILE A 264 15.21 21.68 -2.72
CA ILE A 264 14.08 21.30 -1.87
C ILE A 264 12.80 21.77 -2.57
N LYS A 265 11.90 20.83 -2.82
CA LYS A 265 10.57 21.15 -3.35
C LYS A 265 9.64 21.37 -2.18
N ILE A 266 8.87 22.46 -2.23
CA ILE A 266 7.87 22.81 -1.21
C ILE A 266 6.51 22.97 -1.89
N GLY A 267 5.51 22.28 -1.34
CA GLY A 267 4.11 22.36 -1.75
C GLY A 267 3.32 22.96 -0.59
N LYS A 268 2.33 23.79 -0.89
CA LYS A 268 1.49 24.40 0.15
C LYS A 268 0.04 24.50 -0.26
N LYS A 269 -0.83 24.48 0.74
CA LYS A 269 -2.24 24.76 0.58
C LYS A 269 -2.76 25.53 1.78
N LEU A 270 -3.38 26.68 1.53
CA LEU A 270 -4.07 27.43 2.58
C LEU A 270 -5.35 26.71 3.00
N THR A 271 -5.76 26.99 4.24
CA THR A 271 -6.85 26.29 4.90
C THR A 271 -7.60 27.29 5.77
N ASP A 272 -8.84 26.96 6.15
CA ASP A 272 -9.68 27.91 6.89
C ASP A 272 -9.12 28.30 8.28
N ASP A 273 -8.22 27.50 8.85
CA ASP A 273 -7.63 27.69 10.18
C ASP A 273 -6.09 27.66 10.17
N GLY A 274 -5.44 27.94 9.04
CA GLY A 274 -3.98 27.96 8.90
C GLY A 274 -3.51 27.44 7.54
N TYR A 275 -2.52 26.55 7.50
CA TYR A 275 -1.96 26.03 6.25
C TYR A 275 -1.49 24.57 6.32
N ARG A 276 -1.38 23.94 5.15
CA ARG A 276 -0.65 22.69 4.94
C ARG A 276 0.61 22.98 4.15
N ILE A 277 1.69 22.31 4.51
CA ILE A 277 2.95 22.34 3.80
C ILE A 277 3.49 20.92 3.66
N GLU A 278 4.08 20.64 2.51
CA GLU A 278 4.86 19.44 2.24
C GLU A 278 6.24 19.83 1.75
N ALA A 279 7.25 19.04 2.10
CA ALA A 279 8.59 19.23 1.57
C ALA A 279 9.23 17.89 1.19
N ARG A 280 9.96 17.93 0.07
CA ARG A 280 10.87 16.87 -0.35
C ARG A 280 12.30 17.36 -0.20
N ILE A 281 13.03 16.75 0.72
CA ILE A 281 14.36 17.18 1.15
C ILE A 281 15.40 16.13 0.74
N PRO A 282 16.30 16.42 -0.20
CA PRO A 282 17.34 15.48 -0.60
C PRO A 282 18.31 15.14 0.55
N TRP A 283 18.60 13.86 0.78
CA TRP A 283 19.49 13.42 1.87
C TRP A 283 20.92 13.97 1.76
N HIS A 284 21.39 14.28 0.55
CA HIS A 284 22.72 14.86 0.33
C HIS A 284 22.90 16.24 0.98
N ILE A 285 21.82 16.97 1.30
CA ILE A 285 21.89 18.22 2.06
C ILE A 285 22.51 17.98 3.44
N PHE A 286 22.22 16.82 4.03
CA PHE A 286 22.72 16.40 5.34
C PHE A 286 23.96 15.51 5.25
N ASN A 287 24.53 15.32 4.06
CA ASN A 287 25.61 14.35 3.81
C ASN A 287 25.28 12.92 4.31
N VAL A 288 24.01 12.53 4.23
CA VAL A 288 23.50 11.24 4.72
C VAL A 288 23.28 10.29 3.55
N THR A 289 23.69 9.04 3.72
CA THR A 289 23.14 7.92 2.95
C THR A 289 22.07 7.25 3.82
N PRO A 290 20.78 7.32 3.44
CA PRO A 290 19.72 6.76 4.25
C PRO A 290 19.78 5.23 4.25
N ALA A 291 19.39 4.63 5.35
CA ALA A 291 19.21 3.19 5.47
C ALA A 291 18.14 2.90 6.51
N MET A 292 17.43 1.79 6.36
CA MET A 292 16.51 1.31 7.38
C MET A 292 17.24 1.13 8.72
N GLY A 293 16.63 1.61 9.81
CA GLY A 293 17.19 1.63 11.15
C GLY A 293 18.20 2.75 11.41
N ARG A 294 18.51 3.59 10.42
CA ARG A 294 19.35 4.78 10.64
C ARG A 294 18.65 5.72 11.62
N HIS A 295 19.44 6.30 12.51
CA HIS A 295 18.99 7.14 13.61
C HIS A 295 19.63 8.53 13.52
N PHE A 296 18.88 9.55 13.92
CA PHE A 296 19.29 10.96 13.98
C PHE A 296 18.80 11.60 15.27
N GLY A 297 19.53 12.59 15.80
CA GLY A 297 18.94 13.54 16.73
C GLY A 297 18.06 14.49 15.93
N PHE A 298 16.87 14.82 16.43
CA PHE A 298 15.85 15.48 15.62
C PHE A 298 15.01 16.49 16.40
N VAL A 299 14.77 17.65 15.78
CA VAL A 299 13.74 18.60 16.17
C VAL A 299 12.95 19.02 14.94
N PHE A 300 11.64 19.14 15.11
CA PHE A 300 10.76 19.80 14.16
C PHE A 300 10.01 20.92 14.90
N SER A 301 10.06 22.12 14.34
CA SER A 301 9.46 23.33 14.93
C SER A 301 8.70 24.14 13.87
N VAL A 302 7.76 24.95 14.32
CA VAL A 302 7.01 25.91 13.50
C VAL A 302 7.10 27.28 14.16
N SER A 303 7.61 28.27 13.42
CA SER A 303 7.66 29.67 13.79
C SER A 303 6.40 30.39 13.34
N ASP A 304 6.06 31.43 14.05
CA ASP A 304 4.84 32.21 13.86
C ASP A 304 5.11 33.71 13.85
N ASN A 305 4.36 34.40 13.00
CA ASN A 305 4.29 35.84 12.89
C ASN A 305 2.87 36.28 12.50
N ASP A 306 2.25 37.07 13.36
CA ASP A 306 1.00 37.76 13.08
C ASP A 306 1.22 39.16 12.50
N SER A 307 2.44 39.70 12.46
CA SER A 307 2.65 41.10 12.06
C SER A 307 2.74 41.29 10.55
N PHE A 308 1.66 41.73 9.90
CA PHE A 308 1.68 42.06 8.45
C PHE A 308 2.76 43.10 8.06
N GLY A 309 3.17 43.96 8.99
CA GLY A 309 4.11 45.06 8.73
C GLY A 309 5.56 44.77 9.12
N GLU A 310 5.82 43.69 9.86
CA GLU A 310 7.14 43.41 10.43
C GLU A 310 7.52 41.94 10.23
N ASN A 311 8.81 41.72 9.94
CA ASN A 311 9.38 40.37 10.00
C ASN A 311 9.89 40.15 11.42
N ILE A 312 9.09 39.47 12.24
CA ILE A 312 9.39 39.13 13.63
C ILE A 312 8.95 37.69 13.90
N GLN A 313 9.77 36.93 14.62
CA GLN A 313 9.32 35.66 15.20
C GLN A 313 8.62 36.00 16.51
N GLN A 314 7.30 35.79 16.56
CA GLN A 314 6.52 35.99 17.79
C GLN A 314 6.62 34.74 18.64
N THR A 315 6.22 33.59 18.09
CA THR A 315 6.22 32.32 18.81
C THR A 315 6.91 31.21 18.02
N LEU A 316 7.31 30.15 18.73
CA LEU A 316 7.84 28.92 18.14
C LEU A 316 7.30 27.74 18.94
N VAL A 317 6.63 26.82 18.26
CA VAL A 317 6.28 25.50 18.83
C VAL A 317 7.18 24.41 18.26
N ALA A 318 7.51 23.42 19.08
CA ALA A 318 8.26 22.24 18.68
C ALA A 318 7.54 20.95 19.13
N HIS A 319 7.96 19.81 18.57
CA HIS A 319 7.48 18.52 19.03
C HIS A 319 8.06 18.13 20.40
N VAL A 320 9.22 18.69 20.76
CA VAL A 320 9.96 18.39 21.99
C VAL A 320 10.21 19.65 22.82
N ARG A 321 9.83 19.62 24.10
CA ARG A 321 9.90 20.78 25.01
C ARG A 321 11.32 21.17 25.39
N SER A 322 12.25 20.22 25.40
CA SER A 322 13.64 20.45 25.82
C SER A 322 14.47 21.19 24.77
N ARG A 323 13.96 21.40 23.55
CA ARG A 323 14.69 22.01 22.43
C ARG A 323 15.53 23.22 22.87
N ALA A 324 16.84 23.08 22.76
CA ALA A 324 17.79 24.19 22.68
C ALA A 324 18.53 24.09 21.34
N LEU A 325 18.46 25.15 20.52
CA LEU A 325 19.07 25.18 19.20
C LEU A 325 20.55 24.78 19.24
N THR A 326 21.32 25.35 20.16
CA THR A 326 22.78 25.16 20.19
C THR A 326 23.25 23.92 20.96
N ASN A 327 22.34 23.10 21.49
CA ASN A 327 22.67 21.93 22.29
C ASN A 327 21.94 20.67 21.78
N PRO A 328 22.59 19.86 20.93
CA PRO A 328 22.02 18.63 20.37
C PRO A 328 21.56 17.62 21.43
N THR A 329 22.18 17.57 22.62
CA THR A 329 21.77 16.66 23.69
C THR A 329 20.36 16.92 24.23
N THR A 330 19.74 18.03 23.83
CA THR A 330 18.37 18.40 24.22
C THR A 330 17.32 18.06 23.17
N TRP A 331 17.75 17.61 21.99
CA TRP A 331 16.87 17.28 20.87
C TRP A 331 16.18 15.94 21.11
N GLY A 332 15.09 15.70 20.38
CA GLY A 332 14.48 14.37 20.29
C GLY A 332 15.25 13.49 19.33
N ASP A 333 14.60 12.44 18.84
CA ASP A 333 15.20 11.45 17.97
C ASP A 333 14.32 11.18 16.74
N LEU A 334 14.93 10.77 15.63
CA LEU A 334 14.26 10.29 14.43
C LEU A 334 14.88 8.98 13.96
N THR A 335 14.07 7.95 13.82
CA THR A 335 14.49 6.67 13.23
C THR A 335 13.86 6.46 11.87
N LEU A 336 14.67 6.04 10.88
CA LEU A 336 14.17 5.59 9.58
C LEU A 336 13.64 4.17 9.70
N THR A 337 12.33 4.04 9.72
CA THR A 337 11.65 2.76 9.85
C THR A 337 11.13 2.32 8.49
N ARG A 338 10.92 1.03 8.34
CA ARG A 338 9.94 0.53 7.38
C ARG A 338 8.77 0.09 8.22
N ALA A 339 7.66 0.83 8.19
CA ALA A 339 6.46 0.41 8.90
C ALA A 339 6.14 -1.03 8.47
N VAL A 340 6.24 -1.97 9.40
CA VAL A 340 5.29 -3.07 9.40
C VAL A 340 4.01 -2.40 9.85
N VAL A 341 3.23 -1.90 8.89
CA VAL A 341 1.87 -1.48 9.20
C VAL A 341 1.24 -2.72 9.83
N THR A 342 0.95 -2.70 11.14
CA THR A 342 0.08 -3.71 11.76
C THR A 342 -1.33 -3.41 11.27
N ARG A 343 -1.51 -3.64 9.97
CA ARG A 343 -2.78 -3.68 9.30
C ARG A 343 -3.60 -4.68 10.08
N ARG A 344 -4.79 -4.27 10.55
CA ARG A 344 -5.76 -5.24 11.05
C ARG A 344 -5.87 -6.32 9.95
N PRO A 345 -5.60 -7.60 10.25
CA PRO A 345 -5.67 -8.62 9.21
C PRO A 345 -7.03 -8.56 8.52
N ARG A 346 -7.04 -8.62 7.19
CA ARG A 346 -8.29 -8.80 6.45
C ARG A 346 -8.99 -10.06 6.98
N PRO A 347 -10.33 -10.06 7.06
CA PRO A 347 -11.09 -11.22 7.52
C PRO A 347 -10.92 -12.44 6.60
N GLY A 348 -11.21 -13.61 7.14
CA GLY A 348 -11.12 -14.87 6.39
C GLY A 348 -9.70 -15.41 6.26
N THR A 349 -9.57 -16.59 5.64
CA THR A 349 -8.27 -17.17 5.28
C THR A 349 -7.88 -16.64 3.91
N PRO A 350 -6.64 -16.12 3.72
CA PRO A 350 -6.18 -15.70 2.40
C PRO A 350 -6.29 -16.83 1.37
N ILE A 351 -6.86 -16.53 0.21
CA ILE A 351 -6.95 -17.42 -0.94
C ILE A 351 -5.65 -17.29 -1.73
N THR A 352 -4.98 -18.39 -2.04
CA THR A 352 -3.79 -18.36 -2.89
C THR A 352 -4.15 -18.79 -4.31
N ALA A 353 -4.04 -17.87 -5.27
CA ALA A 353 -4.14 -18.20 -6.68
C ALA A 353 -2.84 -18.86 -7.15
N LYS A 354 -2.90 -20.06 -7.72
CA LYS A 354 -1.71 -20.76 -8.23
C LYS A 354 -1.29 -20.20 -9.59
N ARG A 355 0.01 -20.01 -9.85
CA ARG A 355 0.44 -19.63 -11.19
C ARG A 355 0.34 -20.81 -12.15
N PHE A 356 -0.25 -20.60 -13.32
CA PHE A 356 -0.31 -21.59 -14.39
C PHE A 356 0.87 -21.42 -15.34
N SER A 357 1.62 -22.51 -15.56
CA SER A 357 2.61 -22.59 -16.66
C SER A 357 1.95 -22.83 -18.01
N SER A 358 0.73 -23.36 -17.99
CA SER A 358 -0.12 -23.57 -19.15
C SER A 358 -1.55 -23.19 -18.72
N PRO A 359 -2.18 -22.19 -19.37
CA PRO A 359 -3.53 -21.76 -19.04
C PRO A 359 -4.54 -22.91 -19.03
N PRO A 360 -5.52 -22.90 -18.11
CA PRO A 360 -6.67 -23.79 -18.19
C PRO A 360 -7.50 -23.48 -19.44
N LEU A 361 -8.08 -24.51 -20.04
CA LEU A 361 -9.10 -24.39 -21.08
C LEU A 361 -10.45 -24.05 -20.43
N ILE A 362 -10.95 -22.86 -20.71
CA ILE A 362 -12.26 -22.44 -20.19
C ILE A 362 -13.38 -23.12 -21.00
N ASP A 363 -13.78 -24.33 -20.60
CA ASP A 363 -14.73 -25.19 -21.32
C ASP A 363 -15.87 -25.77 -20.46
N GLY A 364 -15.89 -25.48 -19.16
CA GLY A 364 -16.85 -26.00 -18.20
C GLY A 364 -16.42 -27.34 -17.58
N LEU A 365 -15.16 -27.78 -17.74
CA LEU A 365 -14.64 -29.04 -17.20
C LEU A 365 -13.51 -28.81 -16.19
N LEU A 366 -13.75 -29.18 -14.93
CA LEU A 366 -12.82 -28.90 -13.83
C LEU A 366 -11.60 -29.84 -13.74
N ALA A 367 -11.40 -30.74 -14.71
CA ALA A 367 -10.41 -31.82 -14.62
C ALA A 367 -8.96 -31.32 -14.50
N GLU A 368 -8.66 -30.19 -15.13
CA GLU A 368 -7.36 -29.52 -15.16
C GLU A 368 -7.08 -28.64 -13.93
N TRP A 369 -8.10 -28.38 -13.11
CA TRP A 369 -7.99 -27.57 -11.89
C TRP A 369 -7.45 -28.40 -10.73
N THR A 370 -6.21 -28.87 -10.87
CA THR A 370 -5.51 -29.64 -9.83
C THR A 370 -4.93 -28.70 -8.76
N ILE A 371 -5.80 -27.88 -8.16
CA ILE A 371 -5.45 -26.93 -7.10
C ILE A 371 -6.41 -27.08 -5.92
N PRO A 372 -5.95 -26.83 -4.67
CA PRO A 372 -6.83 -26.90 -3.51
C PRO A 372 -8.00 -25.91 -3.66
N PRO A 373 -9.26 -26.37 -3.53
CA PRO A 373 -10.40 -25.48 -3.58
C PRO A 373 -10.53 -24.67 -2.29
N THR A 374 -11.08 -23.47 -2.43
CA THR A 374 -11.62 -22.66 -1.34
C THR A 374 -13.10 -22.98 -1.17
N ILE A 375 -13.55 -23.22 0.05
CA ILE A 375 -14.96 -23.44 0.35
C ILE A 375 -15.70 -22.10 0.30
N VAL A 376 -16.84 -22.08 -0.38
CA VAL A 376 -17.74 -20.92 -0.48
C VAL A 376 -19.07 -21.31 0.16
N SER A 377 -19.21 -21.07 1.45
CA SER A 377 -20.37 -21.49 2.24
C SER A 377 -20.81 -20.47 3.29
N GLY A 378 -20.13 -19.31 3.36
CA GLY A 378 -20.45 -18.27 4.32
C GLY A 378 -21.72 -17.53 3.93
N LEU A 379 -22.84 -17.80 4.58
CA LEU A 379 -24.11 -17.14 4.27
C LEU A 379 -24.06 -15.65 4.59
N VAL A 380 -24.25 -14.80 3.57
CA VAL A 380 -24.16 -13.33 3.66
C VAL A 380 -25.46 -12.62 3.27
N PHE A 381 -26.43 -13.34 2.70
CA PHE A 381 -27.75 -12.81 2.37
C PHE A 381 -28.81 -13.93 2.43
N GLY A 382 -30.05 -13.57 2.81
CA GLY A 382 -31.19 -14.50 2.74
C GLY A 382 -31.21 -15.61 3.77
N ALA A 383 -30.72 -15.36 4.99
CA ALA A 383 -30.56 -16.41 6.00
C ALA A 383 -31.86 -17.12 6.40
N ASP A 384 -33.02 -16.48 6.23
CA ASP A 384 -34.35 -17.05 6.45
C ASP A 384 -34.86 -17.91 5.27
N LYS A 385 -34.18 -17.85 4.12
CA LYS A 385 -34.47 -18.64 2.92
C LYS A 385 -33.52 -19.83 2.76
N TRP A 386 -32.31 -19.73 3.31
CA TRP A 386 -31.32 -20.79 3.22
C TRP A 386 -31.73 -22.03 4.02
N SER A 387 -31.85 -23.18 3.35
CA SER A 387 -32.37 -24.40 3.98
C SER A 387 -31.28 -25.37 4.45
N SER A 388 -30.24 -25.59 3.64
CA SER A 388 -29.16 -26.55 3.93
C SER A 388 -27.97 -26.36 2.99
N ILE A 389 -26.89 -27.13 3.17
CA ILE A 389 -25.77 -27.11 2.21
C ILE A 389 -26.15 -27.65 0.81
N ALA A 390 -27.26 -28.35 0.67
CA ALA A 390 -27.78 -28.76 -0.64
C ALA A 390 -28.59 -27.64 -1.32
N ASP A 391 -28.95 -26.61 -0.55
CA ASP A 391 -29.66 -25.41 -1.01
C ASP A 391 -28.70 -24.52 -1.79
N LEU A 392 -27.66 -24.06 -1.11
CA LEU A 392 -26.58 -23.31 -1.73
C LEU A 392 -25.27 -23.53 -0.99
N THR A 393 -24.28 -24.05 -1.71
CA THR A 393 -22.87 -24.00 -1.33
C THR A 393 -22.00 -24.12 -2.58
N GLY A 394 -20.69 -23.92 -2.45
CA GLY A 394 -19.79 -24.13 -3.56
C GLY A 394 -18.34 -24.26 -3.13
N ILE A 395 -17.51 -24.53 -4.13
CA ILE A 395 -16.07 -24.39 -4.03
C ILE A 395 -15.58 -23.50 -5.16
N ALA A 396 -14.58 -22.66 -4.87
CA ALA A 396 -13.89 -21.85 -5.85
C ALA A 396 -12.42 -22.25 -5.94
N MET A 397 -11.89 -22.26 -7.15
CA MET A 397 -10.49 -22.52 -7.47
C MET A 397 -9.96 -21.30 -8.20
N SER A 398 -8.76 -20.86 -7.83
CA SER A 398 -8.18 -19.63 -8.35
C SER A 398 -6.78 -19.90 -8.89
N GLY A 399 -6.51 -19.46 -10.11
CA GLY A 399 -5.20 -19.50 -10.71
C GLY A 399 -4.91 -18.23 -11.49
N TRP A 400 -3.67 -18.04 -11.92
CA TRP A 400 -3.30 -16.84 -12.66
C TRP A 400 -2.13 -17.08 -13.60
N ASP A 401 -2.01 -16.23 -14.61
CA ASP A 401 -0.78 -16.02 -15.35
C ASP A 401 -0.58 -14.51 -15.59
N THR A 402 0.39 -14.13 -16.44
CA THR A 402 0.67 -12.72 -16.73
C THR A 402 -0.46 -12.00 -17.46
N SER A 403 -1.44 -12.72 -18.00
CA SER A 403 -2.51 -12.20 -18.85
C SER A 403 -3.87 -12.23 -18.15
N TYR A 404 -4.16 -13.26 -17.36
CA TYR A 404 -5.47 -13.48 -16.75
C TYR A 404 -5.40 -13.90 -15.28
N LEU A 405 -6.42 -13.48 -14.54
CA LEU A 405 -6.91 -14.18 -13.35
C LEU A 405 -7.92 -15.23 -13.81
N TYR A 406 -7.69 -16.49 -13.47
CA TYR A 406 -8.58 -17.61 -13.76
C TYR A 406 -9.37 -17.98 -12.51
N LEU A 407 -10.67 -18.14 -12.65
CA LEU A 407 -11.54 -18.64 -11.59
C LEU A 407 -12.40 -19.77 -12.12
N ALA A 408 -12.55 -20.81 -11.30
CA ALA A 408 -13.49 -21.88 -11.54
C ALA A 408 -14.30 -22.19 -10.28
N SER A 409 -15.54 -22.59 -10.43
CA SER A 409 -16.41 -22.95 -9.32
C SER A 409 -17.25 -24.16 -9.63
N LYS A 410 -17.37 -25.08 -8.66
CA LYS A 410 -18.48 -26.04 -8.61
C LYS A 410 -19.48 -25.52 -7.59
N VAL A 411 -20.67 -25.19 -8.06
CA VAL A 411 -21.80 -24.76 -7.25
C VAL A 411 -22.72 -25.94 -7.03
N VAL A 412 -23.13 -26.11 -5.77
CA VAL A 412 -24.19 -27.03 -5.36
C VAL A 412 -25.43 -26.19 -5.10
N ASP A 413 -26.48 -26.55 -5.80
CA ASP A 413 -27.72 -25.80 -5.90
C ASP A 413 -28.84 -26.77 -6.28
N ASN A 414 -29.92 -26.78 -5.51
CA ASN A 414 -31.05 -27.67 -5.72
C ASN A 414 -31.94 -27.26 -6.89
N GLU A 415 -31.96 -25.99 -7.28
CA GLU A 415 -32.78 -25.46 -8.36
C GLU A 415 -32.02 -24.38 -9.14
N PHE A 416 -31.23 -24.81 -10.12
CA PHE A 416 -30.52 -23.88 -11.00
C PHE A 416 -31.49 -23.10 -11.94
N VAL A 417 -31.78 -21.85 -11.62
CA VAL A 417 -32.54 -20.84 -12.37
C VAL A 417 -31.74 -19.55 -12.63
N GLN A 418 -31.30 -19.40 -13.87
CA GLN A 418 -30.78 -18.13 -14.39
C GLN A 418 -31.60 -17.62 -15.57
N ASN A 419 -32.50 -16.67 -15.27
CA ASN A 419 -33.43 -16.03 -16.21
C ASN A 419 -33.15 -14.52 -16.40
N SER A 420 -32.03 -14.02 -15.89
CA SER A 420 -31.63 -12.62 -15.91
C SER A 420 -30.27 -12.43 -16.57
N GLN A 421 -29.99 -11.22 -17.06
CA GLN A 421 -28.75 -10.90 -17.76
C GLN A 421 -28.30 -9.45 -17.51
N GLY A 422 -27.07 -9.14 -17.90
CA GLY A 422 -26.52 -7.79 -17.84
C GLY A 422 -26.51 -7.26 -16.40
N VAL A 423 -26.96 -6.02 -16.21
CA VAL A 423 -26.95 -5.35 -14.90
C VAL A 423 -27.78 -6.08 -13.84
N TYR A 424 -28.74 -6.92 -14.25
CA TYR A 424 -29.65 -7.64 -13.35
C TYR A 424 -29.29 -9.11 -13.16
N LEU A 425 -28.14 -9.60 -13.67
CA LEU A 425 -27.81 -11.03 -13.63
C LEU A 425 -27.80 -11.63 -12.21
N TYR A 426 -27.58 -10.80 -11.19
CA TYR A 426 -27.58 -11.18 -9.76
C TYR A 426 -28.96 -11.63 -9.24
N LEU A 427 -30.03 -11.41 -10.01
CA LEU A 427 -31.39 -11.85 -9.69
C LEU A 427 -31.68 -13.30 -10.14
N GLY A 428 -30.66 -14.05 -10.55
CA GLY A 428 -30.70 -15.48 -10.80
C GLY A 428 -29.39 -16.11 -10.33
N ASP A 429 -29.22 -17.41 -10.55
CA ASP A 429 -27.98 -18.07 -10.11
C ASP A 429 -26.77 -17.55 -10.85
N SER A 430 -25.84 -17.04 -10.08
CA SER A 430 -24.66 -16.37 -10.61
C SER A 430 -23.56 -16.39 -9.59
N VAL A 431 -22.33 -16.21 -10.06
CA VAL A 431 -21.19 -15.95 -9.17
C VAL A 431 -20.73 -14.52 -9.33
N GLU A 432 -20.17 -13.95 -8.28
CA GLU A 432 -19.59 -12.61 -8.31
C GLU A 432 -18.22 -12.57 -7.62
N VAL A 433 -17.42 -11.61 -8.07
CA VAL A 433 -16.10 -11.30 -7.53
C VAL A 433 -16.09 -9.85 -7.07
N LEU A 434 -15.70 -9.64 -5.81
CA LEU A 434 -15.24 -8.35 -5.31
C LEU A 434 -13.72 -8.34 -5.35
N PHE A 435 -13.14 -7.27 -5.90
CA PHE A 435 -11.69 -7.17 -6.11
C PHE A 435 -11.22 -5.75 -5.85
N ASP A 436 -10.35 -5.58 -4.85
CA ASP A 436 -9.66 -4.33 -4.51
C ASP A 436 -8.25 -4.43 -5.13
N ALA A 437 -7.98 -3.60 -6.14
CA ALA A 437 -6.81 -3.71 -6.99
C ALA A 437 -5.56 -2.97 -6.46
N ASP A 438 -5.70 -2.01 -5.55
CA ASP A 438 -4.58 -1.33 -4.86
C ASP A 438 -4.71 -1.41 -3.33
N LEU A 439 -4.97 -2.62 -2.82
CA LEU A 439 -5.05 -2.98 -1.40
C LEU A 439 -3.93 -2.36 -0.54
N ALA A 440 -2.74 -2.18 -1.13
CA ALA A 440 -1.62 -1.53 -0.47
C ALA A 440 -1.86 -0.04 -0.22
N ALA A 441 -2.37 0.70 -1.18
CA ALA A 441 -2.55 2.14 -1.10
C ALA A 441 -3.64 2.56 -0.10
N ASP A 442 -4.75 1.83 -0.04
CA ASP A 442 -5.97 2.29 0.61
C ASP A 442 -6.57 1.28 1.61
N TYR A 443 -5.75 0.36 2.12
CA TYR A 443 -6.13 -0.75 3.02
C TYR A 443 -7.18 -0.46 4.10
N SER A 444 -7.28 0.75 4.62
CA SER A 444 -8.23 1.10 5.70
C SER A 444 -9.40 1.95 5.24
N VAL A 445 -9.51 2.23 3.94
CA VAL A 445 -10.63 2.93 3.31
C VAL A 445 -11.83 1.99 3.25
N ARG A 446 -12.95 2.47 3.78
CA ARG A 446 -14.18 1.69 3.95
C ARG A 446 -15.23 1.97 2.88
N ASP A 447 -14.93 2.86 1.94
CA ASP A 447 -15.85 3.24 0.87
C ASP A 447 -15.25 2.77 -0.45
N LEU A 448 -16.11 2.28 -1.35
CA LEU A 448 -15.69 1.91 -2.71
C LEU A 448 -15.08 3.11 -3.46
N ASN A 449 -13.96 2.88 -4.13
CA ASN A 449 -13.27 3.88 -4.95
C ASN A 449 -13.02 3.40 -6.39
N GLY A 450 -12.01 3.97 -7.06
CA GLY A 450 -11.73 3.73 -8.48
C GLY A 450 -11.08 2.38 -8.79
N ASP A 451 -10.50 1.72 -7.79
CA ASP A 451 -9.80 0.44 -7.90
C ASP A 451 -10.51 -0.70 -7.17
N ASP A 452 -11.70 -0.44 -6.64
CA ASP A 452 -12.65 -1.45 -6.20
C ASP A 452 -13.59 -1.91 -7.33
N TYR A 453 -13.61 -3.21 -7.58
CA TYR A 453 -14.37 -3.83 -8.65
C TYR A 453 -15.42 -4.81 -8.12
N GLN A 454 -16.57 -4.82 -8.77
CA GLN A 454 -17.58 -5.87 -8.64
C GLN A 454 -17.86 -6.44 -10.03
N VAL A 455 -17.52 -7.71 -10.23
CA VAL A 455 -17.72 -8.45 -11.48
C VAL A 455 -18.74 -9.56 -11.23
N GLY A 456 -19.77 -9.65 -12.08
CA GLY A 456 -20.76 -10.72 -12.03
C GLY A 456 -20.67 -11.63 -13.22
N ILE A 457 -20.74 -12.92 -12.97
CA ILE A 457 -20.63 -13.99 -13.96
C ILE A 457 -21.91 -14.79 -13.89
N SER A 458 -22.67 -14.74 -14.98
CA SER A 458 -23.81 -15.59 -15.20
C SER A 458 -23.35 -16.88 -15.88
N PRO A 459 -23.72 -18.08 -15.37
CA PRO A 459 -23.51 -19.35 -16.04
C PRO A 459 -24.43 -19.54 -17.27
N GLY A 460 -25.34 -18.60 -17.55
CA GLY A 460 -26.40 -18.79 -18.54
C GLY A 460 -27.54 -19.64 -17.99
N SER A 461 -28.58 -19.85 -18.80
CA SER A 461 -29.73 -20.67 -18.41
C SER A 461 -29.42 -22.16 -18.65
N PRO A 462 -29.93 -23.08 -17.79
CA PRO A 462 -29.86 -24.52 -18.07
C PRO A 462 -30.68 -24.92 -19.30
N THR A 463 -31.60 -24.06 -19.74
CA THR A 463 -32.35 -24.24 -20.99
C THR A 463 -31.75 -23.42 -22.13
N PRO A 464 -31.81 -23.88 -23.39
CA PRO A 464 -31.28 -23.13 -24.53
C PRO A 464 -31.90 -21.72 -24.63
N GLY A 465 -31.06 -20.68 -24.70
CA GLY A 465 -31.52 -19.31 -24.96
C GLY A 465 -30.72 -18.22 -24.27
N LEU A 466 -30.08 -18.51 -23.13
CA LEU A 466 -29.22 -17.57 -22.42
C LEU A 466 -27.83 -18.18 -22.22
N ASN A 467 -26.84 -17.65 -22.94
CA ASN A 467 -25.45 -18.08 -22.83
C ASN A 467 -24.79 -17.47 -21.58
N PRO A 468 -23.66 -18.05 -21.11
CA PRO A 468 -22.84 -17.44 -20.07
C PRO A 468 -22.46 -16.00 -20.45
N SER A 469 -22.46 -15.11 -19.45
CA SER A 469 -22.18 -13.69 -19.68
C SER A 469 -21.58 -13.03 -18.45
N VAL A 470 -20.90 -11.90 -18.67
CA VAL A 470 -20.21 -11.17 -17.60
C VAL A 470 -20.62 -9.70 -17.62
N TYR A 471 -20.81 -9.13 -16.43
CA TYR A 471 -21.10 -7.72 -16.24
C TYR A 471 -20.19 -7.11 -15.18
N LEU A 472 -19.65 -5.92 -15.45
CA LEU A 472 -18.93 -5.13 -14.45
C LEU A 472 -19.87 -4.07 -13.87
N TRP A 473 -20.10 -4.07 -12.55
CA TRP A 473 -20.90 -3.05 -11.87
C TRP A 473 -20.05 -1.92 -11.30
N TYR A 474 -18.91 -2.26 -10.69
CA TYR A 474 -17.98 -1.31 -10.09
C TYR A 474 -16.59 -1.40 -10.72
N PRO A 475 -15.85 -0.28 -10.84
CA PRO A 475 -16.31 1.07 -10.52
C PRO A 475 -17.38 1.56 -11.51
N ARG A 476 -18.30 2.42 -11.04
CA ARG A 476 -19.48 2.84 -11.83
C ARG A 476 -19.10 3.49 -13.17
N SER A 477 -17.96 4.17 -13.23
CA SER A 477 -17.42 4.79 -14.44
C SER A 477 -17.03 3.78 -15.53
N LYS A 478 -16.80 2.52 -15.15
CA LYS A 478 -16.44 1.43 -16.07
C LYS A 478 -17.60 0.44 -16.28
N ALA A 479 -18.78 0.68 -15.71
CA ALA A 479 -19.87 -0.29 -15.69
C ALA A 479 -20.32 -0.72 -17.10
N GLY A 480 -20.63 -2.00 -17.26
CA GLY A 480 -21.14 -2.54 -18.53
C GLY A 480 -20.82 -4.02 -18.77
N SER A 481 -21.44 -4.57 -19.82
CA SER A 481 -21.24 -5.96 -20.23
C SER A 481 -19.81 -6.21 -20.73
N ARG A 482 -19.25 -7.36 -20.38
CA ARG A 482 -17.90 -7.81 -20.75
C ARG A 482 -17.95 -8.97 -21.74
N ILE A 483 -18.51 -8.70 -22.91
CA ILE A 483 -18.72 -9.70 -23.98
C ILE A 483 -17.43 -10.35 -24.51
N GLN A 484 -16.28 -9.75 -24.22
CA GLN A 484 -14.95 -10.23 -24.63
C GLN A 484 -14.31 -11.18 -23.61
N MET A 485 -14.93 -11.39 -22.45
CA MET A 485 -14.41 -12.34 -21.46
C MET A 485 -14.73 -13.77 -21.88
N ILE A 486 -13.78 -14.67 -21.61
CA ILE A 486 -13.94 -16.09 -21.86
C ILE A 486 -14.60 -16.69 -20.62
N VAL A 487 -15.82 -17.19 -20.79
CA VAL A 487 -16.60 -17.83 -19.75
C VAL A 487 -17.23 -19.11 -20.30
N ALA A 488 -17.18 -20.18 -19.53
CA ALA A 488 -17.85 -21.44 -19.82
C ALA A 488 -18.59 -21.91 -18.58
N ALA A 489 -19.69 -22.62 -18.79
CA ALA A 489 -20.47 -23.19 -17.71
C ALA A 489 -21.16 -24.46 -18.19
N LEU A 490 -21.39 -25.38 -17.27
CA LEU A 490 -22.08 -26.64 -17.54
C LEU A 490 -23.06 -26.93 -16.40
N PRO A 491 -24.34 -27.22 -16.68
CA PRO A 491 -25.26 -27.67 -15.65
C PRO A 491 -24.85 -29.06 -15.15
N LEU A 492 -25.02 -29.28 -13.85
CA LEU A 492 -24.85 -30.55 -13.17
C LEU A 492 -26.18 -31.02 -12.59
N PRO A 493 -26.35 -32.32 -12.28
CA PRO A 493 -27.55 -32.80 -11.59
C PRO A 493 -27.77 -32.16 -10.21
N ASP A 494 -26.70 -31.70 -9.56
CA ASP A 494 -26.66 -31.13 -8.21
C ASP A 494 -26.28 -29.63 -8.21
N GLY A 495 -26.37 -28.94 -9.35
CA GLY A 495 -26.05 -27.51 -9.47
C GLY A 495 -25.40 -27.18 -10.81
N TYR A 496 -24.24 -26.53 -10.80
CA TYR A 496 -23.53 -26.15 -12.03
C TYR A 496 -22.03 -25.93 -11.79
N VAL A 497 -21.28 -25.89 -12.88
CA VAL A 497 -19.90 -25.39 -12.88
C VAL A 497 -19.80 -24.13 -13.72
N VAL A 498 -18.88 -23.24 -13.34
CA VAL A 498 -18.55 -22.04 -14.10
C VAL A 498 -17.05 -21.82 -14.08
N GLU A 499 -16.50 -21.44 -15.22
CA GLU A 499 -15.10 -21.07 -15.41
C GLU A 499 -15.01 -19.74 -16.11
N ILE A 500 -14.03 -18.93 -15.73
CA ILE A 500 -13.79 -17.62 -16.33
C ILE A 500 -12.30 -17.28 -16.36
N ALA A 501 -11.87 -16.68 -17.47
CA ALA A 501 -10.59 -15.98 -17.57
C ALA A 501 -10.83 -14.47 -17.61
N ILE A 502 -10.42 -13.77 -16.55
CA ILE A 502 -10.55 -12.32 -16.38
C ILE A 502 -9.22 -11.66 -16.76
N PRO A 503 -9.12 -10.87 -17.84
CA PRO A 503 -7.89 -10.18 -18.18
C PRO A 503 -7.48 -9.19 -17.08
N TRP A 504 -6.22 -9.16 -16.68
CA TRP A 504 -5.73 -8.20 -15.67
C TRP A 504 -5.93 -6.73 -16.06
N SER A 505 -6.01 -6.45 -17.36
CA SER A 505 -6.33 -5.12 -17.90
C SER A 505 -7.71 -4.61 -17.49
N VAL A 506 -8.63 -5.48 -17.07
CA VAL A 506 -9.92 -5.08 -16.48
C VAL A 506 -9.71 -4.34 -15.18
N PHE A 507 -8.74 -4.80 -14.37
CA PHE A 507 -8.38 -4.22 -13.08
C PHE A 507 -7.30 -3.14 -13.19
N GLY A 508 -6.63 -3.02 -14.35
CA GLY A 508 -5.47 -2.13 -14.52
C GLY A 508 -4.22 -2.66 -13.81
N VAL A 509 -4.15 -3.96 -13.55
CA VAL A 509 -3.07 -4.61 -12.79
C VAL A 509 -2.03 -5.21 -13.74
N SER A 510 -0.76 -5.13 -13.35
CA SER A 510 0.32 -5.93 -13.94
C SER A 510 0.80 -6.94 -12.89
N PRO A 511 0.35 -8.21 -12.95
CA PRO A 511 0.50 -9.14 -11.85
C PRO A 511 1.93 -9.63 -11.67
N SER A 512 2.33 -9.83 -10.42
CA SER A 512 3.58 -10.46 -10.00
C SER A 512 3.33 -11.47 -8.87
N THR A 513 4.19 -12.49 -8.78
CA THR A 513 4.13 -13.43 -7.66
C THR A 513 4.32 -12.68 -6.34
N GLY A 514 3.43 -12.93 -5.38
CA GLY A 514 3.41 -12.29 -4.07
C GLY A 514 2.46 -11.10 -3.97
N ASP A 515 1.89 -10.61 -5.08
CA ASP A 515 0.89 -9.55 -5.05
C ASP A 515 -0.34 -9.97 -4.23
N GLN A 516 -0.93 -8.99 -3.54
CA GLN A 516 -2.11 -9.18 -2.69
C GLN A 516 -3.20 -8.19 -3.08
N PHE A 517 -4.44 -8.69 -3.13
CA PHE A 517 -5.62 -7.92 -3.50
C PHE A 517 -6.73 -8.18 -2.48
N GLY A 518 -7.56 -7.18 -2.19
CA GLY A 518 -8.77 -7.44 -1.41
C GLY A 518 -9.72 -8.28 -2.27
N PHE A 519 -10.33 -9.33 -1.70
CA PHE A 519 -11.04 -10.31 -2.51
C PHE A 519 -12.21 -10.98 -1.78
N ALA A 520 -13.32 -11.14 -2.48
CA ALA A 520 -14.39 -12.04 -2.09
C ALA A 520 -14.99 -12.73 -3.33
N PHE A 521 -15.23 -14.03 -3.23
CA PHE A 521 -15.98 -14.79 -4.22
C PHE A 521 -17.32 -15.17 -3.62
N SER A 522 -18.42 -14.85 -4.30
CA SER A 522 -19.77 -15.14 -3.81
C SER A 522 -20.62 -15.83 -4.86
N ILE A 523 -21.62 -16.58 -4.40
CA ILE A 523 -22.59 -17.30 -5.23
C ILE A 523 -23.96 -16.79 -4.82
N SER A 524 -24.71 -16.26 -5.77
CA SER A 524 -26.12 -15.85 -5.63
C SER A 524 -27.03 -16.99 -6.06
N ASP A 525 -28.18 -17.08 -5.41
CA ASP A 525 -29.15 -18.16 -5.58
C ASP A 525 -30.54 -17.63 -5.94
N ASN A 526 -31.23 -18.37 -6.80
CA ASN A 526 -32.65 -18.24 -7.11
C ASN A 526 -33.30 -19.59 -7.44
N ASP A 527 -34.12 -20.14 -6.55
CA ASP A 527 -34.97 -21.28 -6.89
C ASP A 527 -36.23 -20.94 -7.72
N ASN A 528 -36.55 -19.65 -7.92
CA ASN A 528 -37.83 -19.26 -8.52
C ASN A 528 -37.79 -19.21 -10.05
N GLN A 529 -38.22 -20.31 -10.67
CA GLN A 529 -38.30 -20.45 -12.14
C GLN A 529 -39.11 -19.35 -12.86
N ASN A 530 -40.01 -18.64 -12.16
CA ASN A 530 -40.91 -17.64 -12.75
C ASN A 530 -40.59 -16.19 -12.36
N ARG A 531 -39.56 -15.96 -11.52
CA ARG A 531 -39.24 -14.64 -11.01
C ARG A 531 -37.74 -14.44 -10.92
N ASN A 532 -37.28 -13.26 -11.34
CA ASN A 532 -35.91 -12.84 -11.12
C ASN A 532 -35.81 -12.24 -9.71
N ILE A 533 -35.26 -13.00 -8.78
CA ILE A 533 -35.07 -12.63 -7.38
C ILE A 533 -33.80 -13.27 -6.84
N GLN A 534 -33.01 -12.52 -6.09
CA GLN A 534 -31.93 -13.10 -5.29
C GLN A 534 -32.55 -13.62 -3.98
N GLN A 535 -32.51 -14.92 -3.76
CA GLN A 535 -33.04 -15.55 -2.54
C GLN A 535 -31.98 -15.61 -1.46
N THR A 536 -30.84 -16.22 -1.77
CA THR A 536 -29.71 -16.33 -0.85
C THR A 536 -28.39 -15.96 -1.52
N MET A 537 -27.35 -15.74 -0.71
CA MET A 537 -25.98 -15.62 -1.19
C MET A 537 -25.01 -16.20 -0.18
N VAL A 538 -24.10 -17.05 -0.64
CA VAL A 538 -22.92 -17.51 0.12
C VAL A 538 -21.65 -16.85 -0.40
N SER A 539 -20.66 -16.68 0.46
CA SER A 539 -19.38 -16.06 0.13
C SER A 539 -18.20 -16.82 0.75
N SER A 540 -17.02 -16.61 0.17
CA SER A 540 -15.74 -17.09 0.70
C SER A 540 -15.35 -16.39 2.01
N VAL A 541 -15.99 -15.25 2.33
CA VAL A 541 -15.77 -14.49 3.55
C VAL A 541 -17.10 -13.98 4.13
N THR A 542 -17.42 -14.38 5.36
CA THR A 542 -18.73 -14.11 5.99
C THR A 542 -18.96 -12.66 6.40
N THR A 543 -17.89 -11.86 6.51
CA THR A 543 -17.97 -10.45 6.86
C THR A 543 -18.28 -9.55 5.66
N ARG A 544 -18.32 -10.10 4.44
CA ARG A 544 -18.43 -9.34 3.18
C ARG A 544 -19.60 -8.35 3.21
N ILE A 545 -19.28 -7.07 3.07
CA ILE A 545 -20.19 -5.97 2.77
C ILE A 545 -19.72 -5.38 1.44
N LEU A 546 -20.60 -5.31 0.44
CA LEU A 546 -20.26 -4.81 -0.89
C LEU A 546 -19.67 -3.40 -0.86
N THR A 547 -20.21 -2.52 -0.03
CA THR A 547 -19.82 -1.12 0.04
C THR A 547 -18.60 -0.85 0.90
N ASP A 548 -18.07 -1.86 1.61
CA ASP A 548 -16.92 -1.74 2.52
C ASP A 548 -15.82 -2.76 2.17
N PRO A 549 -14.83 -2.37 1.34
CA PRO A 549 -13.69 -3.21 0.97
C PRO A 549 -12.90 -3.77 2.15
N THR A 550 -12.96 -3.11 3.32
CA THR A 550 -12.24 -3.59 4.50
C THR A 550 -12.77 -4.89 5.07
N THR A 551 -13.97 -5.27 4.63
CA THR A 551 -14.65 -6.49 5.05
C THR A 551 -14.38 -7.70 4.14
N TRP A 552 -13.65 -7.50 3.04
CA TRP A 552 -13.29 -8.54 2.09
C TRP A 552 -12.05 -9.29 2.56
N GLY A 553 -11.84 -10.50 2.03
CA GLY A 553 -10.64 -11.30 2.31
C GLY A 553 -9.43 -10.84 1.50
N ILE A 554 -8.44 -11.72 1.37
CA ILE A 554 -7.25 -11.48 0.55
C ILE A 554 -7.13 -12.56 -0.52
N LEU A 555 -6.82 -12.16 -1.74
CA LEU A 555 -6.25 -13.01 -2.78
C LEU A 555 -4.73 -12.77 -2.84
N VAL A 556 -3.94 -13.83 -2.79
CA VAL A 556 -2.48 -13.80 -2.95
C VAL A 556 -2.09 -14.50 -4.24
N LEU A 557 -1.25 -13.88 -5.06
CA LEU A 557 -0.70 -14.53 -6.24
C LEU A 557 0.47 -15.44 -5.86
N GLY A 558 0.20 -16.74 -5.78
CA GLY A 558 1.21 -17.77 -5.51
C GLY A 558 2.14 -18.05 -6.69
N PRO A 559 3.25 -18.78 -6.45
CA PRO A 559 4.19 -19.16 -7.51
C PRO A 559 3.64 -20.18 -8.51
#